data_AF-A0A920UWC3-F1
#
_entry.id   AF-A0A920UWC3-F1
#
_cell.length_a   1.000
_cell.length_b   1.000
_cell.length_c   1.000
_cell.angle_alpha   90.00
_cell.angle_beta   90.00
_cell.angle_gamma   90.00
#
_symmetry.space_group_name_H-M   'P 1'
#
loop_
_entity.id
_entity.type
_entity.pdbx_description
1 polymer ?
#
loop_
_entity_poly.entity_id
_entity_poly.type
_entity_poly.pdbx_seq_one_letter_code
_entity_poly.pdbx_strand_id
1 'polypeptide(L)'
;MKPSLILFLVSLCNMFLCTSALAQNEEELQDSAEVPETQDNESEIEQIIVQGERTRFALRMEIERAETDVYNLFNELNSNDEFDVTCEEIVYTGSLIPQRTCMSAFLREEMAYQTQTFVQSIPLGDGLGAPGGGVLLDFETVQGEVRQKAEAMEQEMIRLAVENPDFAAMLVRLSRLIGLLEERDDN
;
A
#
# COMPACT_ATOMS: atom_id res chain seq x y z
N MET A 1 43.12 3.33 38.78
CA MET A 1 43.36 3.74 40.19
C MET A 1 42.38 4.87 40.54
N LYS A 2 41.73 4.79 41.71
CA LYS A 2 41.08 5.93 42.44
C LYS A 2 42.16 6.63 43.30
N PRO A 3 41.94 7.78 44.01
CA PRO A 3 40.67 8.41 44.41
C PRO A 3 40.59 9.97 44.39
N SER A 4 39.44 10.49 44.85
CA SER A 4 39.16 11.87 45.35
C SER A 4 39.23 13.05 44.35
N LEU A 5 38.43 14.11 44.51
CA LEU A 5 37.72 14.64 45.69
C LEU A 5 36.26 15.07 45.36
N ILE A 6 35.36 14.96 46.34
CA ILE A 6 33.94 15.40 46.32
C ILE A 6 33.76 16.53 47.37
N LEU A 7 32.59 17.20 47.41
CA LEU A 7 32.16 18.28 48.34
C LEU A 7 32.79 19.64 48.01
N PHE A 8 32.08 20.77 47.94
CA PHE A 8 30.80 21.21 48.52
C PHE A 8 30.01 22.04 47.48
N LEU A 9 28.70 22.33 47.58
CA LEU A 9 27.63 22.03 48.56
C LEU A 9 26.34 21.61 47.83
N VAL A 10 25.56 20.71 48.43
CA VAL A 10 24.09 20.65 48.37
C VAL A 10 23.63 20.38 49.80
N SER A 11 23.12 21.39 50.52
CA SER A 11 22.51 21.18 51.84
C SER A 11 21.71 22.39 52.32
N LEU A 12 20.40 22.16 52.49
CA LEU A 12 19.42 22.75 53.42
C LEU A 12 18.04 22.44 52.81
N CYS A 13 17.52 21.21 52.87
CA CYS A 13 17.23 20.41 54.07
C CYS A 13 16.19 21.09 54.99
N ASN A 14 14.91 20.86 54.71
CA ASN A 14 13.99 20.12 55.59
C ASN A 14 12.85 19.57 54.68
N MET A 15 12.64 18.26 54.47
CA MET A 15 12.34 17.14 55.38
C MET A 15 10.95 17.26 56.04
N PHE A 16 10.26 16.11 56.16
CA PHE A 16 8.89 15.89 56.66
C PHE A 16 7.73 16.48 55.83
N LEU A 17 6.53 15.87 55.79
CA LEU A 17 6.11 14.45 55.76
C LEU A 17 4.57 14.41 55.56
N CYS A 18 4.07 13.33 54.98
CA CYS A 18 2.74 12.74 55.22
C CYS A 18 1.41 13.53 55.13
N THR A 19 0.46 12.80 54.54
CA THR A 19 -0.96 12.68 54.91
C THR A 19 -1.98 13.74 54.49
N SER A 20 -3.05 13.19 53.92
CA SER A 20 -4.36 13.78 53.65
C SER A 20 -5.05 14.34 54.90
N ALA A 21 -5.70 15.49 54.74
CA ALA A 21 -6.80 15.92 55.60
C ALA A 21 -7.94 16.50 54.74
N LEU A 22 -9.15 15.98 54.95
CA LEU A 22 -10.38 16.59 54.47
C LEU A 22 -10.85 17.64 55.48
N ALA A 23 -11.21 18.83 55.00
CA ALA A 23 -12.04 19.82 55.70
C ALA A 23 -12.75 20.63 54.60
N GLN A 24 -14.01 20.33 54.26
CA GLN A 24 -15.24 20.76 54.93
C GLN A 24 -15.59 22.24 54.69
N ASN A 25 -16.60 22.44 53.83
CA ASN A 25 -17.75 23.37 53.84
C ASN A 25 -17.50 24.87 54.17
N GLU A 26 -17.90 25.83 53.32
CA GLU A 26 -19.31 26.20 52.99
C GLU A 26 -19.99 26.77 54.26
N GLU A 27 -20.15 28.10 54.39
CA GLU A 27 -21.32 28.94 54.03
C GLU A 27 -20.90 30.43 54.30
N GLU A 28 -21.53 31.53 53.85
CA GLU A 28 -22.80 31.76 53.14
C GLU A 28 -22.84 33.16 52.47
N LEU A 29 -23.95 33.40 51.76
CA LEU A 29 -24.62 34.69 51.47
C LEU A 29 -24.16 35.55 50.27
N GLN A 30 -25.08 35.61 49.30
CA GLN A 30 -25.09 36.49 48.13
C GLN A 30 -25.51 37.92 48.49
N ASP A 31 -24.94 38.91 47.82
CA ASP A 31 -25.71 40.08 47.39
C ASP A 31 -25.27 40.50 45.97
N SER A 32 -26.17 41.11 45.22
CA SER A 32 -26.08 41.24 43.75
C SER A 32 -25.67 42.65 43.33
N ALA A 33 -24.71 42.76 42.39
CA ALA A 33 -24.67 43.89 41.45
C ALA A 33 -23.84 43.60 40.19
N GLU A 34 -24.41 44.00 39.06
CA GLU A 34 -23.75 44.46 37.84
C GLU A 34 -22.91 43.46 37.02
N VAL A 35 -23.51 43.00 35.91
CA VAL A 35 -22.81 42.36 34.79
C VAL A 35 -22.04 43.45 34.02
N PRO A 36 -20.71 43.39 33.93
CA PRO A 36 -19.98 44.19 32.95
C PRO A 36 -20.24 43.57 31.57
N GLU A 37 -20.68 44.36 30.60
CA GLU A 37 -20.76 43.90 29.22
C GLU A 37 -19.38 43.40 28.77
N THR A 38 -19.26 42.09 28.55
CA THR A 38 -18.10 41.51 27.89
C THR A 38 -18.06 42.06 26.47
N GLN A 39 -17.13 42.98 26.21
CA GLN A 39 -16.81 43.42 24.86
C GLN A 39 -16.60 42.19 24.00
N ASP A 40 -17.38 42.11 22.93
CA ASP A 40 -17.31 41.06 21.93
C ASP A 40 -16.00 41.22 21.14
N ASN A 41 -14.93 40.74 21.75
CA ASN A 41 -13.64 40.59 21.12
C ASN A 41 -13.76 39.34 20.24
N GLU A 42 -14.37 39.53 19.07
CA GLU A 42 -14.52 38.54 18.01
C GLU A 42 -13.12 38.13 17.56
N SER A 43 -12.53 37.19 18.29
CA SER A 43 -11.22 36.64 17.99
C SER A 43 -11.35 35.90 16.67
N GLU A 44 -10.72 36.45 15.63
CA GLU A 44 -10.68 35.87 14.29
C GLU A 44 -10.30 34.38 14.38
N ILE A 45 -11.29 33.50 14.14
CA ILE A 45 -11.12 32.06 14.37
C ILE A 45 -10.28 31.51 13.21
N GLU A 46 -8.98 31.31 13.47
CA GLU A 46 -8.06 30.71 12.50
C GLU A 46 -8.56 29.33 12.05
N GLN A 47 -8.73 29.15 10.74
CA GLN A 47 -9.18 27.90 10.16
C GLN A 47 -8.06 26.85 10.19
N ILE A 48 -8.11 25.92 11.13
CA ILE A 48 -7.23 24.74 11.15
C ILE A 48 -7.66 23.76 10.04
N ILE A 49 -6.95 23.76 8.91
CA ILE A 49 -7.14 22.76 7.85
C ILE A 49 -6.35 21.49 8.20
N VAL A 50 -7.04 20.49 8.74
CA VAL A 50 -6.46 19.16 8.97
C VAL A 50 -6.50 18.36 7.67
N GLN A 51 -5.37 18.31 6.95
CA GLN A 51 -5.20 17.32 5.87
C GLN A 51 -4.84 15.97 6.49
N GLY A 52 -5.81 15.05 6.50
CA GLY A 52 -5.56 13.66 6.86
C GLY A 52 -4.71 12.96 5.80
N GLU A 53 -3.74 12.16 6.22
CA GLU A 53 -2.94 11.33 5.33
C GLU A 53 -3.79 10.23 4.68
N ARG A 54 -3.52 9.91 3.40
CA ARG A 54 -4.18 8.78 2.71
C ARG A 54 -3.89 7.47 3.44
N THR A 55 -4.90 6.63 3.66
CA THR A 55 -4.68 5.29 4.26
C THR A 55 -3.95 4.34 3.30
N ARG A 56 -3.37 3.24 3.81
CA ARG A 56 -2.78 2.16 2.96
C ARG A 56 -3.81 1.60 1.97
N PHE A 57 -5.05 1.43 2.42
CA PHE A 57 -6.17 1.00 1.57
C PHE A 57 -6.47 2.02 0.46
N ALA A 58 -6.54 3.32 0.79
CA ALA A 58 -6.76 4.37 -0.19
C ALA A 58 -5.64 4.44 -1.25
N LEU A 59 -4.37 4.28 -0.84
CA LEU A 59 -3.25 4.20 -1.78
C LEU A 59 -3.36 3.00 -2.72
N ARG A 60 -3.69 1.79 -2.21
CA ARG A 60 -3.89 0.60 -3.06
C ARG A 60 -4.98 0.83 -4.10
N MET A 61 -6.14 1.37 -3.69
CA MET A 61 -7.21 1.76 -4.61
C MET A 61 -6.80 2.88 -5.61
N GLU A 62 -5.85 3.76 -5.27
CA GLU A 62 -5.30 4.75 -6.21
C GLU A 62 -4.30 4.11 -7.20
N ILE A 63 -3.48 3.16 -6.76
CA ILE A 63 -2.56 2.38 -7.59
C ILE A 63 -3.35 1.55 -8.61
N GLU A 64 -4.34 0.77 -8.19
CA GLU A 64 -5.16 -0.06 -9.07
C GLU A 64 -5.83 0.76 -10.19
N ARG A 65 -6.27 1.99 -9.89
CA ARG A 65 -6.82 2.91 -10.89
C ARG A 65 -5.74 3.44 -11.82
N ALA A 66 -4.61 3.90 -11.29
CA ALA A 66 -3.51 4.41 -12.13
C ALA A 66 -2.89 3.32 -13.02
N GLU A 67 -2.82 2.08 -12.55
CA GLU A 67 -2.44 0.89 -13.32
C GLU A 67 -3.44 0.60 -14.44
N THR A 68 -4.74 0.68 -14.14
CA THR A 68 -5.81 0.55 -15.14
C THR A 68 -5.73 1.66 -16.19
N ASP A 69 -5.48 2.91 -15.78
CA ASP A 69 -5.29 4.04 -16.69
C ASP A 69 -4.10 3.81 -17.64
N VAL A 70 -2.97 3.33 -17.11
CA VAL A 70 -1.77 2.96 -17.90
C VAL A 70 -2.09 1.84 -18.90
N TYR A 71 -2.66 0.72 -18.46
CA TYR A 71 -2.90 -0.41 -19.36
C TYR A 71 -3.99 -0.12 -20.40
N ASN A 72 -5.03 0.65 -20.07
CA ASN A 72 -6.01 1.10 -21.07
C ASN A 72 -5.33 1.91 -22.17
N LEU A 73 -4.49 2.90 -21.81
CA LEU A 73 -3.79 3.72 -22.81
C LEU A 73 -2.73 2.93 -23.58
N PHE A 74 -2.07 1.94 -22.95
CA PHE A 74 -1.18 1.01 -23.66
C PHE A 74 -1.94 0.16 -24.69
N ASN A 75 -3.08 -0.40 -24.31
CA ASN A 75 -3.94 -1.19 -25.21
C ASN A 75 -4.50 -0.33 -26.36
N GLU A 76 -4.81 0.94 -26.12
CA GLU A 76 -5.26 1.88 -27.17
C GLU A 76 -4.15 2.33 -28.15
N LEU A 77 -2.89 2.37 -27.70
CA LEU A 77 -1.77 2.88 -28.49
C LEU A 77 -0.94 1.80 -29.20
N ASN A 78 -0.83 0.62 -28.60
CA ASN A 78 -0.12 -0.51 -29.21
C ASN A 78 -0.99 -1.14 -30.32
N SER A 79 -0.36 -1.83 -31.28
CA SER A 79 -1.05 -2.44 -32.42
C SER A 79 -0.96 -3.97 -32.45
N ASN A 80 -0.72 -4.61 -31.30
CA ASN A 80 -0.52 -6.04 -31.17
C ASN A 80 -1.39 -6.59 -30.03
N ASP A 81 -2.57 -7.11 -30.39
CA ASP A 81 -3.55 -7.72 -29.49
C ASP A 81 -2.95 -8.80 -28.54
N GLU A 82 -1.81 -9.41 -28.88
CA GLU A 82 -1.10 -10.32 -27.96
C GLU A 82 -0.55 -9.61 -26.70
N PHE A 83 -0.20 -8.33 -26.80
CA PHE A 83 0.32 -7.51 -25.71
C PHE A 83 -0.78 -6.89 -24.84
N ASP A 84 -2.03 -6.85 -25.31
CA ASP A 84 -3.14 -6.23 -24.59
C ASP A 84 -3.30 -6.80 -23.18
N VAL A 85 -3.26 -5.90 -22.19
CA VAL A 85 -3.32 -6.26 -20.77
C VAL A 85 -4.75 -6.16 -20.26
N THR A 86 -5.26 -7.28 -19.75
CA THR A 86 -6.55 -7.33 -19.03
C THR A 86 -6.28 -7.48 -17.54
N CYS A 87 -6.96 -6.66 -16.72
CA CYS A 87 -6.93 -6.74 -15.26
C CYS A 87 -8.24 -7.32 -14.73
N GLU A 88 -8.19 -8.49 -14.10
CA GLU A 88 -9.36 -9.24 -13.61
C GLU A 88 -9.25 -9.51 -12.10
N GLU A 89 -10.40 -9.69 -11.43
CA GLU A 89 -10.45 -10.24 -10.07
C GLU A 89 -10.58 -11.77 -10.14
N ILE A 90 -9.52 -12.47 -9.76
CA ILE A 90 -9.43 -13.94 -9.80
C ILE A 90 -9.57 -14.49 -8.38
N VAL A 91 -10.43 -15.50 -8.20
CA VAL A 91 -10.53 -16.28 -6.95
C VAL A 91 -9.90 -17.66 -7.19
N TYR A 92 -8.67 -17.84 -6.70
CA TYR A 92 -7.96 -19.11 -6.83
C TYR A 92 -8.66 -20.25 -6.07
N THR A 93 -8.62 -21.46 -6.61
CA THR A 93 -9.23 -22.65 -5.98
C THR A 93 -8.66 -22.89 -4.59
N GLY A 94 -9.53 -22.96 -3.58
CA GLY A 94 -9.13 -23.08 -2.17
C GLY A 94 -9.01 -21.75 -1.42
N SER A 95 -9.08 -20.61 -2.14
CA SER A 95 -9.25 -19.27 -1.56
C SER A 95 -10.73 -18.83 -1.65
N LEU A 96 -11.13 -17.94 -0.75
CA LEU A 96 -12.36 -17.12 -0.86
C LEU A 96 -12.03 -15.62 -0.96
N ILE A 97 -10.75 -15.27 -1.07
CA ILE A 97 -10.25 -13.91 -1.18
C ILE A 97 -9.96 -13.66 -2.67
N PRO A 98 -10.63 -12.70 -3.33
CA PRO A 98 -10.30 -12.30 -4.70
C PRO A 98 -8.94 -11.60 -4.71
N GLN A 99 -8.19 -11.81 -5.79
CA GLN A 99 -6.94 -11.13 -6.07
C GLN A 99 -7.04 -10.46 -7.44
N ARG A 100 -6.66 -9.19 -7.51
CA ARG A 100 -6.56 -8.48 -8.79
C ARG A 100 -5.28 -8.91 -9.49
N THR A 101 -5.39 -9.34 -10.73
CA THR A 101 -4.28 -9.80 -11.56
C THR A 101 -4.38 -9.13 -12.93
N CYS A 102 -3.32 -8.43 -13.35
CA CYS A 102 -3.18 -7.86 -14.69
C CYS A 102 -2.23 -8.73 -15.52
N MET A 103 -2.66 -9.19 -16.70
CA MET A 103 -1.85 -10.02 -17.60
C MET A 103 -2.09 -9.64 -19.06
N SER A 104 -1.03 -9.68 -19.86
CA SER A 104 -1.13 -9.61 -21.31
C SER A 104 -1.81 -10.86 -21.88
N ALA A 105 -2.38 -10.75 -23.07
CA ALA A 105 -3.05 -11.87 -23.73
C ALA A 105 -2.10 -13.06 -23.95
N PHE A 106 -0.84 -12.83 -24.35
CA PHE A 106 0.14 -13.91 -24.55
C PHE A 106 0.48 -14.66 -23.26
N LEU A 107 0.62 -13.96 -22.12
CA LEU A 107 0.86 -14.59 -20.82
C LEU A 107 -0.33 -15.42 -20.35
N ARG A 108 -1.55 -14.95 -20.61
CA ARG A 108 -2.80 -15.65 -20.26
C ARG A 108 -3.01 -16.90 -21.11
N GLU A 109 -2.71 -16.83 -22.41
CA GLU A 109 -2.75 -17.99 -23.31
C GLU A 109 -1.72 -19.05 -22.91
N GLU A 110 -0.48 -18.64 -22.66
CA GLU A 110 0.56 -19.58 -22.22
C GLU A 110 0.22 -20.21 -20.86
N MET A 111 -0.25 -19.43 -19.89
CA MET A 111 -0.67 -19.96 -18.59
C MET A 111 -1.80 -21.00 -18.75
N ALA A 112 -2.74 -20.79 -19.66
CA ALA A 112 -3.80 -21.76 -19.97
C ALA A 112 -3.24 -23.03 -20.63
N TYR A 113 -2.33 -22.88 -21.60
CA TYR A 113 -1.68 -24.01 -22.28
C TYR A 113 -0.82 -24.86 -21.32
N GLN A 114 -0.02 -24.23 -20.46
CA GLN A 114 0.76 -24.94 -19.42
C GLN A 114 -0.16 -25.62 -18.40
N THR A 115 -1.23 -24.96 -17.95
CA THR A 115 -2.19 -25.56 -17.02
C THR A 115 -2.86 -26.78 -17.66
N GLN A 116 -3.27 -26.70 -18.92
CA GLN A 116 -3.87 -27.82 -19.64
C GLN A 116 -2.87 -28.98 -19.81
N THR A 117 -1.64 -28.68 -20.21
CA THR A 117 -0.56 -29.66 -20.39
C THR A 117 -0.22 -30.36 -19.09
N PHE A 118 -0.10 -29.60 -17.99
CA PHE A 118 0.08 -30.16 -16.65
C PHE A 118 -1.07 -31.09 -16.26
N VAL A 119 -2.33 -30.67 -16.43
CA VAL A 119 -3.51 -31.50 -16.10
C VAL A 119 -3.55 -32.79 -16.95
N GLN A 120 -3.20 -32.74 -18.23
CA GLN A 120 -3.10 -33.92 -19.09
C GLN A 120 -1.95 -34.86 -18.67
N SER A 121 -0.90 -34.34 -18.05
CA SER A 121 0.23 -35.14 -17.54
C SER A 121 -0.10 -35.92 -16.25
N ILE A 122 -1.21 -35.62 -15.58
CA ILE A 122 -1.63 -36.30 -14.34
C ILE A 122 -2.22 -37.69 -14.69
N PRO A 123 -1.64 -38.81 -14.22
CA PRO A 123 -2.16 -40.14 -14.53
C PRO A 123 -3.49 -40.42 -13.81
N LEU A 124 -4.60 -40.43 -14.53
CA LEU A 124 -5.95 -40.73 -14.01
C LEU A 124 -6.22 -42.24 -13.88
N GLY A 125 -5.31 -43.02 -13.29
CA GLY A 125 -5.34 -44.48 -13.48
C GLY A 125 -4.56 -45.42 -12.56
N ASP A 126 -4.05 -44.99 -11.40
CA ASP A 126 -3.89 -45.88 -10.24
C ASP A 126 -3.91 -45.04 -8.94
N GLY A 127 -4.28 -45.65 -7.81
CA GLY A 127 -4.70 -44.95 -6.60
C GLY A 127 -3.65 -44.00 -6.00
N LEU A 128 -3.95 -42.70 -5.97
CA LEU A 128 -3.20 -41.64 -5.28
C LEU A 128 -1.66 -41.77 -5.43
N GLY A 129 -1.20 -41.83 -6.68
CA GLY A 129 0.22 -41.72 -7.02
C GLY A 129 0.87 -40.49 -6.35
N ALA A 130 2.12 -40.67 -5.88
CA ALA A 130 2.78 -39.73 -4.99
C ALA A 130 2.85 -38.28 -5.54
N PRO A 131 2.85 -37.25 -4.67
CA PRO A 131 3.06 -35.87 -5.10
C PRO A 131 4.37 -35.72 -5.87
N GLY A 132 4.31 -35.18 -7.10
CA GLY A 132 5.48 -34.98 -7.96
C GLY A 132 5.65 -35.96 -9.14
N GLY A 133 4.63 -36.77 -9.46
CA GLY A 133 4.68 -37.75 -10.57
C GLY A 133 4.36 -37.23 -11.98
N GLY A 134 3.81 -36.01 -12.13
CA GLY A 134 3.61 -35.38 -13.44
C GLY A 134 4.89 -34.63 -13.86
N VAL A 135 5.29 -34.76 -15.13
CA VAL A 135 6.46 -34.03 -15.66
C VAL A 135 6.19 -32.53 -15.53
N LEU A 136 6.98 -31.88 -14.69
CA LEU A 136 6.85 -30.47 -14.38
C LEU A 136 7.43 -29.65 -15.52
N LEU A 137 6.58 -29.43 -16.54
CA LEU A 137 6.63 -28.34 -17.53
C LEU A 137 7.80 -28.46 -18.53
N ASP A 138 7.51 -28.41 -19.84
CA ASP A 138 8.53 -28.14 -20.87
C ASP A 138 8.88 -26.64 -20.86
N PHE A 139 9.48 -26.22 -19.75
CA PHE A 139 9.81 -24.83 -19.49
C PHE A 139 10.79 -24.25 -20.51
N GLU A 140 11.65 -25.07 -21.12
CA GLU A 140 12.76 -24.57 -21.93
C GLU A 140 12.27 -23.91 -23.24
N THR A 141 11.30 -24.54 -23.91
CA THR A 141 10.63 -23.98 -25.10
C THR A 141 9.78 -22.76 -24.74
N VAL A 142 8.99 -22.89 -23.68
CA VAL A 142 8.02 -21.88 -23.18
C VAL A 142 8.73 -20.61 -22.75
N GLN A 143 9.76 -20.73 -21.91
CA GLN A 143 10.58 -19.62 -21.47
C GLN A 143 11.29 -18.92 -22.63
N GLY A 144 11.56 -19.64 -23.74
CA GLY A 144 12.11 -19.08 -24.96
C GLY A 144 11.18 -18.10 -25.67
N GLU A 145 9.94 -18.51 -25.97
CA GLU A 145 8.96 -17.67 -26.68
C GLU A 145 8.37 -16.59 -25.77
N VAL A 146 7.95 -16.94 -24.55
CA VAL A 146 7.38 -16.00 -23.57
C VAL A 146 8.35 -14.86 -23.27
N ARG A 147 9.65 -15.15 -23.11
CA ARG A 147 10.66 -14.11 -22.89
C ARG A 147 10.81 -13.20 -24.09
N GLN A 148 10.80 -13.73 -25.31
CA GLN A 148 10.86 -12.89 -26.53
C GLN A 148 9.64 -11.97 -26.64
N LYS A 149 8.43 -12.46 -26.32
CA LYS A 149 7.21 -11.63 -26.29
C LYS A 149 7.25 -10.59 -25.17
N ALA A 150 7.76 -10.94 -23.99
CA ALA A 150 7.94 -9.99 -22.88
C ALA A 150 8.99 -8.90 -23.21
N GLU A 151 10.13 -9.27 -23.78
CA GLU A 151 11.16 -8.33 -24.25
C GLU A 151 10.59 -7.39 -25.33
N ALA A 152 9.81 -7.91 -26.29
CA ALA A 152 9.16 -7.11 -27.32
C ALA A 152 8.09 -6.16 -26.76
N MET A 153 7.27 -6.61 -25.80
CA MET A 153 6.28 -5.79 -25.09
C MET A 153 6.96 -4.67 -24.28
N GLU A 154 8.08 -4.95 -23.61
CA GLU A 154 8.86 -3.94 -22.89
C GLU A 154 9.37 -2.86 -23.84
N GLN A 155 9.96 -3.25 -25.00
CA GLN A 155 10.41 -2.28 -26.00
C GLN A 155 9.26 -1.44 -26.57
N GLU A 156 8.09 -2.04 -26.77
CA GLU A 156 6.89 -1.31 -27.22
C GLU A 156 6.42 -0.30 -26.17
N MET A 157 6.41 -0.69 -24.89
CA MET A 157 6.03 0.21 -23.80
C MET A 157 7.04 1.38 -23.64
N ILE A 158 8.34 1.12 -23.82
CA ILE A 158 9.38 2.16 -23.85
C ILE A 158 9.17 3.09 -25.07
N ARG A 159 8.90 2.53 -26.26
CA ARG A 159 8.65 3.29 -27.49
C ARG A 159 7.47 4.24 -27.30
N LEU A 160 6.35 3.73 -26.80
CA LEU A 160 5.15 4.52 -26.52
C LEU A 160 5.40 5.59 -25.45
N ALA A 161 6.21 5.33 -24.43
CA ALA A 161 6.57 6.33 -23.42
C ALA A 161 7.48 7.47 -23.95
N VAL A 162 8.25 7.22 -25.02
CA VAL A 162 9.04 8.25 -25.72
C VAL A 162 8.18 9.03 -26.71
N GLU A 163 7.26 8.36 -27.41
CA GLU A 163 6.40 8.98 -28.43
C GLU A 163 5.19 9.73 -27.85
N ASN A 164 4.65 9.29 -26.70
CA ASN A 164 3.45 9.85 -26.08
C ASN A 164 3.72 10.40 -24.66
N PRO A 165 3.66 11.74 -24.46
CA PRO A 165 3.93 12.35 -23.17
C PRO A 165 2.85 12.08 -22.11
N ASP A 166 1.61 11.82 -22.51
CA ASP A 166 0.52 11.50 -21.59
C ASP A 166 0.71 10.08 -21.01
N PHE A 167 1.13 9.12 -21.85
CA PHE A 167 1.48 7.77 -21.41
C PHE A 167 2.66 7.78 -20.42
N ALA A 168 3.72 8.55 -20.72
CA ALA A 168 4.83 8.77 -19.78
C ALA A 168 4.36 9.40 -18.46
N ALA A 169 3.45 10.39 -18.50
CA ALA A 169 2.90 11.01 -17.31
C ALA A 169 2.07 10.03 -16.45
N MET A 170 1.34 9.10 -17.07
CA MET A 170 0.63 8.02 -16.35
C MET A 170 1.61 7.06 -15.66
N LEU A 171 2.69 6.64 -16.32
CA LEU A 171 3.74 5.80 -15.72
C LEU A 171 4.43 6.50 -14.52
N VAL A 172 4.72 7.80 -14.63
CA VAL A 172 5.27 8.61 -13.53
C VAL A 172 4.25 8.75 -12.38
N ARG A 173 2.95 8.89 -12.68
CA ARG A 173 1.89 8.92 -11.67
C ARG A 173 1.78 7.59 -10.92
N LEU A 174 1.87 6.47 -11.62
CA LEU A 174 1.80 5.11 -11.06
C LEU A 174 3.00 4.81 -10.16
N SER A 175 4.23 5.00 -10.67
CA SER A 175 5.47 4.76 -9.90
C SER A 175 5.53 5.58 -8.60
N ARG A 176 5.11 6.86 -8.64
CA ARG A 176 4.98 7.70 -7.44
C ARG A 176 3.98 7.14 -6.43
N LEU A 177 2.86 6.56 -6.88
CA LEU A 177 1.88 5.96 -5.96
C LEU A 177 2.40 4.66 -5.31
N ILE A 178 3.16 3.86 -6.07
CA ILE A 178 3.79 2.64 -5.58
C ILE A 178 4.85 2.98 -4.51
N GLY A 179 5.75 3.93 -4.77
CA GLY A 179 6.76 4.35 -3.78
C GLY A 179 6.14 4.86 -2.46
N LEU A 180 5.04 5.62 -2.54
CA LEU A 180 4.28 6.06 -1.34
C LEU A 180 3.62 4.91 -0.56
N LEU A 181 3.38 3.76 -1.19
CA LEU A 181 2.90 2.57 -0.50
C LEU A 181 4.07 1.80 0.13
N GLU A 182 5.18 1.62 -0.60
CA GLU A 182 6.40 0.97 -0.11
C GLU A 182 6.95 1.66 1.13
N GLU A 183 7.09 3.00 1.10
CA GLU A 183 7.51 3.82 2.25
C GLU A 183 6.64 3.59 3.51
N ARG A 184 5.37 3.15 3.36
CA ARG A 184 4.46 2.87 4.47
C ARG A 184 4.26 1.39 4.76
N ASP A 185 4.82 0.51 3.96
CA ASP A 185 4.91 -0.92 4.22
C ASP A 185 6.20 -1.23 5.02
N ASP A 186 7.21 -0.35 4.97
CA ASP A 186 8.46 -0.36 5.76
C ASP A 186 8.37 0.26 7.19
N ASN A 187 7.28 0.95 7.52
CA ASN A 187 7.04 1.63 8.82
C ASN A 187 5.98 0.91 9.68
#